data_AF-A0A971EWI5-F1
#
_entry.id   AF-A0A971EWI5-F1
#
_cell.length_a   1.000
_cell.length_b   1.000
_cell.length_c   1.000
_cell.angle_alpha   90.00
_cell.angle_beta   90.00
_cell.angle_gamma   90.00
#
_symmetry.space_group_name_H-M   'P 1'
#
loop_
_entity.id
_entity.type
_entity.pdbx_description
1 polymer ?
#
loop_
_entity_poly.entity_id
_entity_poly.type
_entity_poly.pdbx_seq_one_letter_code
_entity_poly.pdbx_strand_id
1 'polypeptide(L)'
;YRYRKDIPCFIDINGLRLAFMTCYDTYFLEYIEYIRSKKPDMILICSYQRSEEQDILLSQARIISSRCNSYVLRASYSMGDTTKGGHSLVCDCDGTILVDMEQLIGVLRAEIEIPKKAMKPNGHGQPLILADEFITQGRTPQSYLSAGSFISQNDNEKPYPRICAHRGFSALCPENTALSLSGAVAFGADEVEFDLWPTKDHIMIAVHDPAFPENRSKKVWDYTYEEVMELDASLGMSPMLKGMKYDTFEDILKKFNHQTIMNIHIKTKFTDNKGADIVFPYDKNDFAGIVDLIEKYDCADYVYIAGDEAVMETAVKVAPYLKRCCLEGQMDYTLVDKAIKYRCEKLQFFKPYFNDEMIKKAKQNNIRCNIFWSDDPKEASEFLDRGIDTILTNNLYLVQKSLKA
;
A
#
# COMPACT_ATOMS: atom_id res chain seq x y z
N TYR A 1 -2.54 -4.77 -15.99
CA TYR A 1 -1.89 -6.08 -15.80
C TYR A 1 -1.29 -6.10 -14.41
N ARG A 2 -1.87 -6.84 -13.45
CA ARG A 2 -1.21 -7.02 -12.15
C ARG A 2 -0.35 -8.27 -12.18
N TYR A 3 0.87 -8.12 -11.68
CA TYR A 3 1.74 -9.22 -11.31
C TYR A 3 1.01 -10.14 -10.33
N ARG A 4 0.85 -11.39 -10.72
CA ARG A 4 0.53 -12.47 -9.80
C ARG A 4 1.75 -12.67 -8.88
N LYS A 5 1.62 -12.30 -7.60
CA LYS A 5 2.66 -12.51 -6.55
C LYS A 5 3.02 -14.00 -6.39
N ASP A 6 2.17 -14.87 -6.90
CA ASP A 6 2.29 -16.33 -6.91
C ASP A 6 3.28 -16.89 -7.95
N ILE A 7 3.90 -16.06 -8.81
CA ILE A 7 4.97 -16.55 -9.71
C ILE A 7 6.20 -15.63 -9.71
N PRO A 8 7.11 -15.88 -8.77
CA PRO A 8 8.53 -16.08 -9.08
C PRO A 8 9.17 -17.16 -8.21
N CYS A 9 9.75 -18.17 -8.86
CA CYS A 9 10.57 -19.20 -8.21
C CYS A 9 11.91 -18.57 -7.81
N PHE A 10 12.13 -18.35 -6.51
CA PHE A 10 13.47 -18.18 -5.96
C PHE A 10 13.82 -19.42 -5.16
N ILE A 11 15.08 -19.82 -5.21
CA ILE A 11 15.58 -20.92 -4.39
C ILE A 11 16.93 -20.50 -3.84
N ASP A 12 17.09 -20.65 -2.52
CA ASP A 12 18.38 -20.49 -1.85
C ASP A 12 19.05 -21.87 -1.74
N ILE A 13 20.21 -22.07 -2.38
CA ILE A 13 20.99 -23.32 -2.34
C ILE A 13 22.44 -23.00 -1.99
N ASN A 14 22.98 -23.65 -0.95
CA ASN A 14 24.37 -23.51 -0.53
C ASN A 14 24.85 -22.06 -0.33
N GLY A 15 23.97 -21.19 0.16
CA GLY A 15 24.25 -19.77 0.36
C GLY A 15 24.13 -18.89 -0.89
N LEU A 16 23.68 -19.45 -2.02
CA LEU A 16 23.39 -18.71 -3.25
C LEU A 16 21.90 -18.55 -3.46
N ARG A 17 21.47 -17.34 -3.82
CA ARG A 17 20.09 -17.07 -4.21
C ARG A 17 19.92 -17.16 -5.72
N LEU A 18 19.10 -18.11 -6.15
CA LEU A 18 18.73 -18.31 -7.55
C LEU A 18 17.37 -17.71 -7.84
N ALA A 19 17.22 -17.06 -8.99
CA ALA A 19 15.94 -16.63 -9.53
C ALA A 19 15.69 -17.29 -10.89
N PHE A 20 14.42 -17.50 -11.23
CA PHE A 20 14.03 -18.12 -12.49
C PHE A 20 13.14 -17.17 -13.30
N MET A 21 13.39 -17.09 -14.60
CA MET A 21 12.60 -16.33 -15.56
C MET A 21 12.27 -17.21 -16.77
N THR A 22 11.08 -17.03 -17.32
CA THR A 22 10.72 -17.52 -18.64
C THR A 22 11.14 -16.51 -19.71
N CYS A 23 11.09 -16.91 -20.98
CA CYS A 23 11.27 -15.97 -22.09
C CYS A 23 10.31 -14.77 -22.04
N TYR A 24 9.07 -14.95 -21.62
CA TYR A 24 8.08 -13.85 -21.55
C TYR A 24 8.43 -12.83 -20.47
N ASP A 25 9.01 -13.29 -19.37
CA ASP A 25 9.36 -12.44 -18.24
C ASP A 25 10.45 -11.41 -18.60
N THR A 26 11.27 -11.69 -19.61
CA THR A 26 12.36 -10.80 -20.06
C THR A 26 11.89 -9.50 -20.69
N TYR A 27 10.62 -9.40 -21.09
CA TYR A 27 10.06 -8.19 -21.73
C TYR A 27 9.48 -7.20 -20.71
N PHE A 28 9.24 -7.62 -19.46
CA PHE A 28 8.56 -6.81 -18.46
C PHE A 28 9.55 -6.22 -17.47
N LEU A 29 9.80 -4.91 -17.58
CA LEU A 29 10.73 -4.20 -16.70
C LEU A 29 10.32 -4.31 -15.23
N GLU A 30 9.02 -4.30 -14.94
CA GLU A 30 8.47 -4.45 -13.61
C GLU A 30 8.87 -5.80 -12.97
N TYR A 31 8.95 -6.88 -13.75
CA TYR A 31 9.46 -8.15 -13.22
C TYR A 31 10.93 -8.06 -12.88
N ILE A 32 11.72 -7.50 -13.78
CA ILE A 32 13.16 -7.37 -13.61
C ILE A 32 13.45 -6.58 -12.34
N GLU A 33 12.67 -5.53 -12.09
CA GLU A 33 12.75 -4.75 -10.84
C GLU A 33 12.36 -5.55 -9.60
N TYR A 34 11.32 -6.39 -9.69
CA TYR A 34 10.94 -7.27 -8.60
C TYR A 34 12.03 -8.34 -8.32
N ILE A 35 12.59 -8.97 -9.36
CA ILE A 35 13.70 -9.93 -9.24
C ILE A 35 14.91 -9.26 -8.58
N ARG A 36 15.31 -8.07 -9.05
CA ARG A 36 16.38 -7.24 -8.46
C ARG A 36 16.14 -6.98 -6.98
N SER A 37 14.89 -6.66 -6.59
CA SER A 37 14.56 -6.36 -5.18
C SER A 37 14.82 -7.54 -4.24
N LYS A 38 14.90 -8.77 -4.75
CA LYS A 38 15.24 -9.98 -3.97
C LYS A 38 16.74 -10.29 -3.94
N LYS A 39 17.55 -9.50 -4.65
CA LYS A 39 19.02 -9.57 -4.71
C LYS A 39 19.55 -10.97 -5.03
N PRO A 40 19.14 -11.61 -6.14
CA PRO A 40 19.68 -12.92 -6.50
C PRO A 40 21.17 -12.82 -6.86
N ASP A 41 21.89 -13.91 -6.68
CA ASP A 41 23.26 -14.06 -7.18
C ASP A 41 23.24 -14.45 -8.65
N MET A 42 22.25 -15.23 -9.05
CA MET A 42 22.12 -15.77 -10.39
C MET A 42 20.65 -15.85 -10.84
N ILE A 43 20.42 -15.57 -12.12
CA ILE A 43 19.13 -15.60 -12.79
C ILE A 43 19.19 -16.62 -13.92
N LEU A 44 18.31 -17.62 -13.86
CA LEU A 44 18.18 -18.67 -14.85
C LEU A 44 17.02 -18.34 -15.79
N ILE A 45 17.32 -18.17 -17.07
CA ILE A 45 16.33 -17.84 -18.10
C ILE A 45 16.14 -19.04 -19.02
N CYS A 46 14.99 -19.68 -18.93
CA CYS A 46 14.57 -20.73 -19.87
C CYS A 46 13.82 -20.07 -21.03
N SER A 47 14.46 -19.99 -22.20
CA SER A 47 13.94 -19.23 -23.34
C SER A 47 13.55 -20.09 -24.54
N TYR A 48 12.32 -19.89 -25.00
CA TYR A 48 11.80 -20.37 -26.29
C TYR A 48 11.61 -19.23 -27.30
N GLN A 49 12.36 -18.13 -27.18
CA GLN A 49 12.33 -17.01 -28.13
C GLN A 49 12.87 -17.44 -29.50
N ARG A 50 12.08 -17.20 -30.55
CA ARG A 50 12.30 -17.73 -31.92
C ARG A 50 12.41 -16.63 -32.97
N SER A 51 11.90 -15.46 -32.63
CA SER A 51 11.61 -14.36 -33.57
C SER A 51 12.52 -13.16 -33.35
N GLU A 52 13.11 -13.07 -32.17
CA GLU A 52 13.98 -12.01 -31.72
C GLU A 52 15.31 -12.09 -32.47
N GLU A 53 15.75 -10.96 -32.99
CA GLU A 53 17.10 -10.80 -33.53
C GLU A 53 18.14 -10.94 -32.42
N GLN A 54 19.35 -11.34 -32.80
CA GLN A 54 20.49 -11.53 -31.91
C GLN A 54 20.75 -10.33 -30.96
N ASP A 55 20.70 -9.10 -31.49
CA ASP A 55 20.98 -7.90 -30.71
C ASP A 55 19.95 -7.66 -29.59
N ILE A 56 18.68 -8.00 -29.83
CA ILE A 56 17.61 -7.97 -28.82
C ILE A 56 17.91 -8.98 -27.71
N LEU A 57 18.25 -10.22 -28.07
CA LEU A 57 18.52 -11.29 -27.10
C LEU A 57 19.74 -10.96 -26.22
N LEU A 58 20.80 -10.45 -26.83
CA LEU A 58 21.98 -9.99 -26.11
C LEU A 58 21.63 -8.80 -25.21
N SER A 59 20.89 -7.82 -25.72
CA SER A 59 20.48 -6.64 -24.95
C SER A 59 19.63 -7.03 -23.73
N GLN A 60 18.67 -7.95 -23.89
CA GLN A 60 17.86 -8.46 -22.79
C GLN A 60 18.75 -9.07 -21.68
N ALA A 61 19.68 -9.96 -22.04
CA ALA A 61 20.57 -10.58 -21.07
C ALA A 61 21.42 -9.54 -20.32
N ARG A 62 22.01 -8.58 -21.04
CA ARG A 62 22.84 -7.52 -20.46
C ARG A 62 22.05 -6.58 -19.55
N ILE A 63 20.84 -6.19 -19.96
CA ILE A 63 19.98 -5.32 -19.16
C ILE A 63 19.56 -6.04 -17.87
N ILE A 64 19.16 -7.31 -17.96
CA ILE A 64 18.75 -8.08 -16.80
C ILE A 64 19.93 -8.26 -15.83
N SER A 65 21.11 -8.67 -16.33
CA SER A 65 22.27 -8.91 -15.47
C SER A 65 22.75 -7.62 -14.77
N SER A 66 22.91 -6.53 -15.53
CA SER A 66 23.40 -5.26 -15.00
C SER A 66 22.39 -4.55 -14.08
N ARG A 67 21.09 -4.66 -14.35
CA ARG A 67 20.06 -4.12 -13.45
C ARG A 67 19.95 -4.92 -12.16
N CYS A 68 19.89 -6.24 -12.25
CA CYS A 68 19.79 -7.10 -11.06
C CYS A 68 21.10 -7.21 -10.29
N ASN A 69 22.22 -6.81 -10.90
CA ASN A 69 23.57 -7.03 -10.42
C ASN A 69 23.79 -8.52 -10.10
N SER A 70 23.47 -9.37 -11.06
CA SER A 70 23.45 -10.83 -10.93
C SER A 70 23.97 -11.47 -12.21
N TYR A 71 24.50 -12.69 -12.11
CA TYR A 71 24.76 -13.49 -13.30
C TYR A 71 23.45 -13.85 -14.01
N VAL A 72 23.46 -13.85 -15.34
CA VAL A 72 22.34 -14.35 -16.15
C VAL A 72 22.81 -15.56 -16.93
N LEU A 73 22.17 -16.71 -16.69
CA LEU A 73 22.35 -17.93 -17.48
C LEU A 73 21.11 -18.11 -18.32
N ARG A 74 21.25 -17.93 -19.62
CA ARG A 74 20.16 -18.10 -20.57
C ARG A 74 20.34 -19.41 -21.31
N ALA A 75 19.35 -20.29 -21.22
CA ALA A 75 19.28 -21.51 -21.99
C ALA A 75 18.18 -21.37 -23.04
N SER A 76 18.53 -21.61 -24.30
CA SER A 76 17.59 -21.58 -25.41
C SER A 76 17.93 -22.64 -26.44
N TYR A 77 17.01 -22.84 -27.37
CA TYR A 77 17.14 -23.82 -28.42
C TYR A 77 17.66 -23.13 -29.70
N SER A 78 18.51 -23.83 -30.43
CA SER A 78 19.03 -23.35 -31.72
C SER A 78 17.95 -23.35 -32.79
N MET A 79 17.97 -22.33 -33.62
CA MET A 79 17.15 -22.21 -34.83
C MET A 79 17.92 -22.62 -36.10
N GLY A 80 19.17 -23.07 -35.97
CA GLY A 80 20.03 -23.41 -37.10
C GLY A 80 20.64 -22.17 -37.75
N ASP A 81 20.66 -22.12 -39.08
CA ASP A 81 21.32 -21.05 -39.84
C ASP A 81 20.41 -19.82 -39.99
N THR A 82 20.27 -19.04 -38.91
CA THR A 82 19.46 -17.81 -38.86
C THR A 82 20.00 -16.82 -37.83
N THR A 83 19.67 -15.53 -38.00
CA THR A 83 19.98 -14.45 -37.05
C THR A 83 18.99 -14.36 -35.89
N LYS A 84 17.94 -15.18 -35.91
CA LYS A 84 16.85 -15.16 -34.94
C LYS A 84 16.89 -16.34 -33.97
N GLY A 85 16.47 -16.10 -32.74
CA GLY A 85 16.48 -17.14 -31.69
C GLY A 85 17.90 -17.64 -31.36
N GLY A 86 18.03 -18.76 -30.67
CA GLY A 86 19.34 -19.24 -30.20
C GLY A 86 19.84 -18.47 -28.97
N HIS A 87 21.16 -18.27 -28.87
CA HIS A 87 21.89 -17.52 -27.85
C HIS A 87 21.85 -18.10 -26.42
N SER A 88 22.09 -19.41 -26.29
CA SER A 88 22.41 -19.96 -24.97
C SER A 88 23.72 -19.33 -24.48
N LEU A 89 23.68 -18.60 -23.37
CA LEU A 89 24.79 -17.73 -22.97
C LEU A 89 24.91 -17.57 -21.45
N VAL A 90 26.07 -17.07 -21.03
CA VAL A 90 26.33 -16.60 -19.66
C VAL A 90 26.74 -15.13 -19.72
N CYS A 91 26.02 -14.30 -18.97
CA CYS A 91 26.30 -12.88 -18.82
C CYS A 91 26.69 -12.57 -17.37
N ASP A 92 27.78 -11.84 -17.20
CA ASP A 92 28.29 -11.35 -15.91
C ASP A 92 27.39 -10.21 -15.37
N CYS A 93 27.52 -9.93 -14.08
CA CYS A 93 26.77 -8.93 -13.33
C CYS A 93 26.94 -7.49 -13.82
N ASP A 94 27.96 -7.20 -14.64
CA ASP A 94 28.19 -5.90 -15.27
C ASP A 94 27.65 -5.79 -16.71
N GLY A 95 27.05 -6.87 -17.23
CA GLY A 95 26.56 -6.93 -18.61
C GLY A 95 27.57 -7.52 -19.61
N THR A 96 28.75 -7.96 -19.18
CA THR A 96 29.71 -8.64 -20.07
C THR A 96 29.19 -10.02 -20.45
N ILE A 97 29.21 -10.38 -21.74
CA ILE A 97 28.90 -11.75 -22.18
C ILE A 97 30.18 -12.57 -22.05
N LEU A 98 30.17 -13.57 -21.17
CA LEU A 98 31.34 -14.42 -20.92
C LEU A 98 31.49 -15.48 -22.01
N VAL A 99 30.36 -16.02 -22.47
CA VAL A 99 30.30 -17.04 -23.51
C VAL A 99 28.90 -17.07 -24.09
N ASP A 100 28.80 -17.33 -25.39
CA ASP A 100 27.55 -17.40 -26.15
C ASP A 100 27.66 -18.54 -27.18
N MET A 101 26.63 -19.39 -27.24
CA MET A 101 26.55 -20.46 -28.23
C MET A 101 26.05 -19.96 -29.58
N GLU A 102 25.43 -18.78 -29.65
CA GLU A 102 24.71 -18.32 -30.83
C GLU A 102 23.71 -19.40 -31.28
N GLN A 103 23.95 -20.05 -32.42
CA GLN A 103 23.11 -21.13 -32.93
C GLN A 103 23.70 -22.54 -32.70
N LEU A 104 24.83 -22.66 -32.02
CA LEU A 104 25.44 -23.97 -31.75
C LEU A 104 24.57 -24.79 -30.80
N ILE A 105 24.54 -26.10 -31.02
CA ILE A 105 23.84 -27.07 -30.16
C ILE A 105 24.88 -27.81 -29.31
N GLY A 106 24.63 -27.93 -28.02
CA GLY A 106 25.56 -28.59 -27.10
C GLY A 106 25.43 -28.10 -25.67
N VAL A 107 26.49 -28.31 -24.90
CA VAL A 107 26.62 -27.82 -23.53
C VAL A 107 27.65 -26.71 -23.50
N LEU A 108 27.23 -25.53 -23.06
CA LEU A 108 28.11 -24.41 -22.79
C LEU A 108 28.59 -24.46 -21.33
N ARG A 109 29.85 -24.11 -21.11
CA ARG A 109 30.47 -24.01 -19.78
C ARG A 109 31.17 -22.67 -19.63
N ALA A 110 30.97 -22.03 -18.49
CA ALA A 110 31.70 -20.84 -18.08
C ALA A 110 32.21 -21.02 -16.65
N GLU A 111 33.37 -20.45 -16.35
CA GLU A 111 33.85 -20.30 -14.97
C GLU A 111 33.45 -18.92 -14.46
N ILE A 112 32.84 -18.87 -13.28
CA ILE A 112 32.30 -17.65 -12.67
C ILE A 112 32.67 -17.60 -11.19
N GLU A 113 32.78 -16.40 -10.64
CA GLU A 113 33.09 -16.15 -9.24
C GLU A 113 31.81 -15.76 -8.50
N ILE A 114 31.47 -16.44 -7.41
CA ILE A 114 30.22 -16.19 -6.69
C ILE A 114 30.46 -16.14 -5.16
N PRO A 115 29.90 -15.14 -4.45
CA PRO A 115 29.11 -14.02 -4.97
C PRO A 115 30.02 -12.90 -5.51
N LYS A 116 29.86 -12.57 -6.80
CA LYS A 116 30.41 -11.35 -7.40
C LYS A 116 29.27 -10.36 -7.64
N LYS A 117 29.54 -9.09 -7.35
CA LYS A 117 28.68 -7.96 -7.67
C LYS A 117 29.48 -6.89 -8.38
N ALA A 118 28.90 -6.28 -9.41
CA ALA A 118 29.46 -5.15 -10.12
C ALA A 118 29.44 -3.91 -9.22
N MET A 119 30.54 -3.16 -9.29
CA MET A 119 30.73 -1.89 -8.59
C MET A 119 30.83 -0.77 -9.63
N LYS A 120 30.32 0.43 -9.32
CA LYS A 120 30.49 1.61 -10.18
C LYS A 120 30.58 2.90 -9.36
N PRO A 121 31.17 3.99 -9.92
CA PRO A 121 31.29 5.26 -9.20
C PRO A 121 29.92 5.82 -8.82
N ASN A 122 29.79 6.33 -7.60
CA ASN A 122 28.58 7.03 -7.14
C ASN A 122 28.49 8.47 -7.68
N GLY A 123 28.66 8.62 -8.99
CA GLY A 123 28.89 9.92 -9.65
C GLY A 123 30.36 10.20 -9.96
N HIS A 124 30.60 11.24 -10.75
CA HIS A 124 31.95 11.61 -11.20
C HIS A 124 32.86 11.94 -10.00
N GLY A 125 34.00 11.24 -9.89
CA GLY A 125 34.98 11.44 -8.82
C GLY A 125 34.57 10.89 -7.45
N GLN A 126 33.45 10.16 -7.35
CA GLN A 126 32.95 9.60 -6.10
C GLN A 126 33.39 8.14 -5.88
N PRO A 127 33.35 7.62 -4.65
CA PRO A 127 33.67 6.22 -4.35
C PRO A 127 32.82 5.24 -5.14
N LEU A 128 33.34 4.02 -5.32
CA LEU A 128 32.57 2.93 -5.91
C LEU A 128 31.48 2.45 -4.93
N ILE A 129 30.28 2.24 -5.45
CA ILE A 129 29.17 1.58 -4.77
C ILE A 129 28.67 0.41 -5.61
N LEU A 130 27.81 -0.44 -5.04
CA LEU A 130 27.17 -1.52 -5.78
C LEU A 130 26.35 -0.95 -6.94
N ALA A 131 26.44 -1.56 -8.12
CA ALA A 131 25.84 -1.03 -9.33
C ALA A 131 24.30 -0.90 -9.24
N ASP A 132 23.64 -1.85 -8.58
CA ASP A 132 22.21 -1.85 -8.28
C ASP A 132 21.82 -0.82 -7.22
N GLU A 133 22.69 -0.52 -6.25
CA GLU A 133 22.46 0.54 -5.27
C GLU A 133 22.40 1.92 -5.94
N PHE A 134 23.32 2.24 -6.84
CA PHE A 134 23.28 3.49 -7.59
C PHE A 134 21.96 3.66 -8.36
N ILE A 135 21.50 2.58 -9.03
CA ILE A 135 20.22 2.61 -9.76
C ILE A 135 19.09 2.87 -8.76
N THR A 136 19.11 2.21 -7.61
CA THR A 136 18.10 2.39 -6.56
C THR A 136 18.08 3.81 -6.02
N GLN A 137 19.25 4.40 -5.73
CA GLN A 137 19.37 5.76 -5.21
C GLN A 137 18.90 6.82 -6.22
N GLY A 138 19.14 6.59 -7.51
CA GLY A 138 18.69 7.47 -8.59
C GLY A 138 17.23 7.28 -8.99
N ARG A 139 16.55 6.23 -8.52
CA ARG A 139 15.13 6.06 -8.79
C ARG A 139 14.35 7.04 -7.90
N THR A 140 13.48 7.80 -8.55
CA THR A 140 12.44 8.57 -7.88
C THR A 140 11.08 8.01 -8.28
N PRO A 141 10.68 6.79 -7.84
CA PRO A 141 9.36 6.23 -8.14
C PRO A 141 8.24 7.24 -7.86
N GLN A 142 8.43 8.03 -6.80
CA GLN A 142 7.59 9.15 -6.40
C GLN A 142 7.35 10.16 -7.53
N SER A 143 8.37 10.50 -8.33
CA SER A 143 8.24 11.43 -9.45
C SER A 143 7.41 10.89 -10.63
N TYR A 144 7.18 9.58 -10.71
CA TYR A 144 6.38 8.95 -11.75
C TYR A 144 4.94 8.65 -11.30
N LEU A 145 4.66 8.75 -10.00
CA LEU A 145 3.32 8.59 -9.45
C LEU A 145 2.49 9.85 -9.70
N SER A 146 1.16 9.69 -9.77
CA SER A 146 0.22 10.78 -10.05
C SER A 146 0.33 11.95 -9.08
N ALA A 147 0.79 11.69 -7.85
CA ALA A 147 1.00 12.72 -6.83
C ALA A 147 2.25 13.61 -7.07
N GLY A 148 3.21 13.17 -7.89
CA GLY A 148 4.41 13.95 -8.24
C GLY A 148 5.18 14.47 -7.02
N SER A 149 5.44 15.79 -6.97
CA SER A 149 6.14 16.43 -5.85
C SER A 149 5.33 16.56 -4.56
N PHE A 150 4.04 16.22 -4.58
CA PHE A 150 3.14 16.30 -3.41
C PHE A 150 3.12 15.00 -2.58
N ILE A 151 4.12 14.13 -2.75
CA ILE A 151 4.20 12.89 -1.99
C ILE A 151 4.60 13.17 -0.55
N SER A 152 3.76 12.70 0.38
CA SER A 152 4.03 12.72 1.82
C SER A 152 5.03 11.62 2.18
N GLN A 153 5.66 11.74 3.34
CA GLN A 153 6.24 10.58 4.00
C GLN A 153 5.16 9.52 4.27
N ASN A 154 5.54 8.25 4.13
CA ASN A 154 4.66 7.11 4.40
C ASN A 154 4.46 6.91 5.92
N ASP A 155 3.59 5.96 6.29
CA ASP A 155 3.22 5.71 7.69
C ASP A 155 4.39 5.21 8.56
N ASN A 156 5.43 4.62 8.00
CA ASN A 156 6.63 4.21 8.73
C ASN A 156 7.59 5.37 9.01
N GLU A 157 7.66 6.35 8.11
CA GLU A 157 8.65 7.43 8.14
C GLU A 157 8.13 8.70 8.80
N LYS A 158 6.82 8.97 8.72
CA LYS A 158 6.24 10.21 9.25
C LYS A 158 6.38 10.26 10.78
N PRO A 159 6.91 11.35 11.37
CA PRO A 159 7.08 11.42 12.82
C PRO A 159 5.74 11.48 13.56
N TYR A 160 5.81 11.19 14.87
CA TYR A 160 4.72 11.40 15.83
C TYR A 160 5.11 12.56 16.78
N PRO A 161 4.14 13.28 17.39
CA PRO A 161 2.69 13.05 17.33
C PRO A 161 2.07 13.48 15.99
N ARG A 162 0.89 12.93 15.68
CA ARG A 162 0.17 13.20 14.43
C ARG A 162 -1.22 13.75 14.66
N ILE A 163 -1.69 14.58 13.74
CA ILE A 163 -3.05 15.08 13.69
C ILE A 163 -3.79 14.43 12.52
N CYS A 164 -4.86 13.72 12.83
CA CYS A 164 -5.71 13.02 11.87
C CYS A 164 -7.01 13.80 11.65
N ALA A 165 -7.28 14.20 10.41
CA ALA A 165 -8.50 14.91 10.04
C ALA A 165 -9.68 13.92 9.97
N HIS A 166 -10.54 13.94 10.99
CA HIS A 166 -11.67 13.03 11.11
C HIS A 166 -12.73 13.34 10.04
N ARG A 167 -12.98 12.36 9.17
CA ARG A 167 -13.82 12.45 7.96
C ARG A 167 -13.39 13.58 7.01
N GLY A 168 -12.09 13.87 6.99
CA GLY A 168 -11.50 15.02 6.30
C GLY A 168 -11.67 16.33 7.09
N PHE A 169 -11.72 17.47 6.39
CA PHE A 169 -11.93 18.78 7.00
C PHE A 169 -13.41 19.04 7.34
N SER A 170 -13.99 18.12 8.13
CA SER A 170 -15.42 17.99 8.39
C SER A 170 -16.06 19.19 9.11
N ALA A 171 -15.28 20.00 9.82
CA ALA A 171 -15.77 21.26 10.39
C ALA A 171 -16.19 22.31 9.34
N LEU A 172 -15.67 22.21 8.10
CA LEU A 172 -15.91 23.21 7.03
C LEU A 172 -16.54 22.62 5.77
N CYS A 173 -16.37 21.32 5.54
CA CYS A 173 -16.83 20.62 4.33
C CYS A 173 -17.66 19.40 4.70
N PRO A 174 -18.57 18.93 3.82
CA PRO A 174 -19.33 17.70 4.05
C PRO A 174 -18.37 16.54 4.32
N GLU A 175 -18.56 15.89 5.47
CA GLU A 175 -17.73 14.78 5.92
C GLU A 175 -17.68 13.63 4.90
N ASN A 176 -16.59 12.85 4.92
CA ASN A 176 -16.41 11.68 4.04
C ASN A 176 -16.51 12.01 2.53
N THR A 177 -16.17 13.23 2.12
CA THR A 177 -16.13 13.61 0.70
C THR A 177 -14.71 13.93 0.24
N ALA A 178 -14.45 13.79 -1.06
CA ALA A 178 -13.22 14.25 -1.67
C ALA A 178 -13.01 15.75 -1.47
N LEU A 179 -14.07 16.55 -1.22
CA LEU A 179 -13.92 17.96 -0.87
C LEU A 179 -13.33 18.12 0.54
N SER A 180 -13.87 17.45 1.55
CA SER A 180 -13.33 17.51 2.91
C SER A 180 -11.90 16.95 2.99
N LEU A 181 -11.63 15.86 2.28
CA LEU A 181 -10.30 15.26 2.20
C LEU A 181 -9.31 16.18 1.48
N SER A 182 -9.71 16.83 0.37
CA SER A 182 -8.84 17.81 -0.32
C SER A 182 -8.49 18.97 0.59
N GLY A 183 -9.45 19.47 1.36
CA GLY A 183 -9.21 20.54 2.33
C GLY A 183 -8.20 20.13 3.40
N ALA A 184 -8.32 18.91 3.94
CA ALA A 184 -7.41 18.40 4.95
C ALA A 184 -5.98 18.18 4.41
N VAL A 185 -5.86 17.58 3.22
CA VAL A 185 -4.56 17.38 2.54
C VAL A 185 -3.90 18.72 2.23
N ALA A 186 -4.64 19.67 1.66
CA ALA A 186 -4.12 21.00 1.34
C ALA A 186 -3.69 21.79 2.59
N PHE A 187 -4.36 21.58 3.72
CA PHE A 187 -3.98 22.16 5.00
C PHE A 187 -2.76 21.47 5.66
N GLY A 188 -2.33 20.32 5.13
CA GLY A 188 -1.18 19.57 5.62
C GLY A 188 -1.50 18.68 6.82
N ALA A 189 -2.68 18.07 6.87
CA ALA A 189 -3.01 17.02 7.84
C ALA A 189 -1.96 15.89 7.80
N ASP A 190 -1.61 15.33 8.96
CA ASP A 190 -0.66 14.20 8.96
C ASP A 190 -1.30 12.94 8.40
N GLU A 191 -2.56 12.74 8.78
CA GLU A 191 -3.42 11.65 8.38
C GLU A 191 -4.82 12.20 8.04
N VAL A 192 -5.55 11.51 7.19
CA VAL A 192 -6.98 11.72 6.98
C VAL A 192 -7.72 10.43 7.31
N GLU A 193 -8.89 10.55 7.91
CA GLU A 193 -9.77 9.43 8.19
C GLU A 193 -11.05 9.54 7.35
N PHE A 194 -11.57 8.38 6.95
CA PHE A 194 -12.89 8.26 6.33
C PHE A 194 -13.48 6.87 6.56
N ASP A 195 -14.81 6.82 6.54
CA ASP A 195 -15.63 5.65 6.82
C ASP A 195 -16.09 4.98 5.52
N LEU A 196 -16.01 3.66 5.43
CA LEU A 196 -16.42 2.89 4.25
C LEU A 196 -17.56 1.92 4.54
N TRP A 197 -18.61 1.98 3.71
CA TRP A 197 -19.67 0.97 3.62
C TRP A 197 -19.75 0.37 2.21
N PRO A 198 -20.00 -0.94 2.07
CA PRO A 198 -20.27 -1.54 0.76
C PRO A 198 -21.71 -1.29 0.32
N THR A 199 -21.91 -1.07 -0.98
CA THR A 199 -23.22 -1.14 -1.65
C THR A 199 -23.64 -2.59 -1.89
N LYS A 200 -24.86 -2.79 -2.39
CA LYS A 200 -25.43 -4.08 -2.81
C LYS A 200 -24.58 -4.79 -3.87
N ASP A 201 -23.93 -4.02 -4.73
CA ASP A 201 -23.02 -4.46 -5.80
C ASP A 201 -21.54 -4.38 -5.40
N HIS A 202 -21.25 -4.38 -4.10
CA HIS A 202 -19.89 -4.50 -3.52
C HIS A 202 -18.94 -3.32 -3.85
N ILE A 203 -19.48 -2.14 -4.11
CA ILE A 203 -18.71 -0.90 -4.27
C ILE A 203 -18.62 -0.19 -2.92
N MET A 204 -17.40 0.14 -2.48
CA MET A 204 -17.17 0.82 -1.21
C MET A 204 -17.42 2.31 -1.34
N ILE A 205 -18.36 2.84 -0.54
CA ILE A 205 -18.76 4.25 -0.51
C ILE A 205 -18.29 4.90 0.78
N ALA A 206 -17.75 6.11 0.65
CA ALA A 206 -17.33 6.92 1.78
C ALA A 206 -18.55 7.60 2.44
N VAL A 207 -18.96 7.08 3.60
CA VAL A 207 -20.09 7.62 4.39
C VAL A 207 -20.04 7.04 5.80
N HIS A 208 -20.41 7.83 6.82
CA HIS A 208 -20.37 7.36 8.21
C HIS A 208 -21.56 6.48 8.57
N ASP A 209 -22.77 7.01 8.38
CA ASP A 209 -24.00 6.37 8.82
C ASP A 209 -24.36 5.19 7.91
N PRO A 210 -24.97 4.12 8.46
CA PRO A 210 -25.42 2.98 7.66
C PRO A 210 -26.62 3.31 6.76
N ALA A 211 -27.19 4.52 6.82
CA ALA A 211 -28.32 4.96 6.00
C ALA A 211 -28.22 6.44 5.64
N PHE A 212 -28.54 6.77 4.39
CA PHE A 212 -28.50 8.13 3.85
C PHE A 212 -29.58 9.04 4.46
N PRO A 213 -29.34 10.37 4.59
CA PRO A 213 -30.31 11.33 5.11
C PRO A 213 -31.69 11.29 4.42
N GLU A 214 -31.70 11.07 3.10
CA GLU A 214 -32.88 11.05 2.24
C GLU A 214 -33.81 9.87 2.55
N ASN A 215 -33.26 8.75 3.03
CA ASN A 215 -34.05 7.59 3.43
C ASN A 215 -33.34 6.78 4.52
N ARG A 216 -33.66 7.11 5.78
CA ARG A 216 -33.10 6.45 6.97
C ARG A 216 -33.51 4.98 7.15
N SER A 217 -34.47 4.49 6.37
CA SER A 217 -34.97 3.11 6.45
C SER A 217 -34.19 2.13 5.56
N LYS A 218 -33.59 2.61 4.46
CA LYS A 218 -32.81 1.79 3.52
C LYS A 218 -31.31 1.92 3.83
N LYS A 219 -30.61 0.80 3.99
CA LYS A 219 -29.19 0.81 4.37
C LYS A 219 -28.28 0.96 3.15
N VAL A 220 -27.03 1.41 3.33
CA VAL A 220 -26.07 1.59 2.22
C VAL A 220 -25.93 0.30 1.39
N TRP A 221 -25.84 -0.86 2.05
CA TRP A 221 -25.73 -2.17 1.40
C TRP A 221 -27.03 -2.67 0.73
N ASP A 222 -28.12 -1.92 0.82
CA ASP A 222 -29.36 -2.18 0.07
C ASP A 222 -29.45 -1.36 -1.23
N TYR A 223 -28.57 -0.36 -1.41
CA TYR A 223 -28.49 0.44 -2.64
C TYR A 223 -27.49 -0.16 -3.62
N THR A 224 -27.74 -0.07 -4.93
CA THR A 224 -26.66 -0.21 -5.94
C THR A 224 -25.83 1.07 -5.99
N TYR A 225 -24.61 0.99 -6.54
CA TYR A 225 -23.79 2.19 -6.75
C TYR A 225 -24.51 3.26 -7.58
N GLU A 226 -25.18 2.86 -8.66
CA GLU A 226 -25.96 3.77 -9.50
C GLU A 226 -27.05 4.51 -8.71
N GLU A 227 -27.75 3.83 -7.79
CA GLU A 227 -28.75 4.48 -6.94
C GLU A 227 -28.10 5.45 -5.94
N VAL A 228 -26.93 5.10 -5.36
CA VAL A 228 -26.19 6.01 -4.47
C VAL A 228 -25.77 7.29 -5.21
N MET A 229 -25.41 7.17 -6.49
CA MET A 229 -25.00 8.31 -7.31
C MET A 229 -26.15 9.28 -7.63
N GLU A 230 -27.40 8.96 -7.31
CA GLU A 230 -28.53 9.91 -7.40
C GLU A 230 -28.72 10.75 -6.12
N LEU A 231 -28.06 10.39 -5.02
CA LEU A 231 -28.17 11.07 -3.72
C LEU A 231 -27.26 12.30 -3.61
N ASP A 232 -27.49 13.14 -2.58
CA ASP A 232 -26.76 14.39 -2.37
C ASP A 232 -25.81 14.30 -1.16
N ALA A 233 -24.51 14.23 -1.44
CA ALA A 233 -23.46 14.13 -0.42
C ALA A 233 -23.13 15.48 0.26
N SER A 234 -23.84 16.58 -0.04
CA SER A 234 -23.59 17.88 0.59
C SER A 234 -24.05 17.96 2.05
N LEU A 235 -24.88 17.00 2.50
CA LEU A 235 -25.46 16.93 3.84
C LEU A 235 -26.19 18.23 4.25
N GLY A 236 -26.64 19.02 3.27
CA GLY A 236 -27.31 20.29 3.51
C GLY A 236 -26.40 21.40 4.07
N MET A 237 -25.08 21.24 4.06
CA MET A 237 -24.15 22.22 4.65
C MET A 237 -24.16 23.58 3.94
N SER A 238 -24.33 23.59 2.61
CA SER A 238 -24.40 24.83 1.83
C SER A 238 -25.20 24.64 0.55
N PRO A 239 -26.07 25.59 0.15
CA PRO A 239 -26.75 25.56 -1.14
C PRO A 239 -25.79 25.49 -2.35
N MET A 240 -24.57 26.01 -2.21
CA MET A 240 -23.55 25.98 -3.28
C MET A 240 -22.98 24.58 -3.53
N LEU A 241 -23.13 23.67 -2.57
CA LEU A 241 -22.64 22.29 -2.64
C LEU A 241 -23.73 21.31 -3.09
N LYS A 242 -24.95 21.79 -3.35
CA LYS A 242 -26.09 20.95 -3.72
C LYS A 242 -25.77 20.13 -4.98
N GLY A 243 -26.13 18.85 -4.96
CA GLY A 243 -25.90 17.90 -6.05
C GLY A 243 -24.51 17.25 -6.04
N MET A 244 -23.72 17.47 -4.98
CA MET A 244 -22.49 16.71 -4.76
C MET A 244 -22.78 15.21 -4.68
N LYS A 245 -21.85 14.40 -5.21
CA LYS A 245 -21.96 12.95 -5.22
C LYS A 245 -21.12 12.35 -4.09
N TYR A 246 -21.54 11.19 -3.61
CA TYR A 246 -20.73 10.40 -2.69
C TYR A 246 -19.50 9.85 -3.43
N ASP A 247 -18.36 9.84 -2.74
CA ASP A 247 -17.13 9.31 -3.31
C ASP A 247 -17.02 7.81 -3.03
N THR A 248 -16.55 7.05 -4.04
CA THR A 248 -16.13 5.67 -3.79
C THR A 248 -14.74 5.66 -3.14
N PHE A 249 -14.37 4.53 -2.53
CA PHE A 249 -13.01 4.34 -2.06
C PHE A 249 -11.99 4.47 -3.21
N GLU A 250 -12.35 4.02 -4.41
CA GLU A 250 -11.48 4.17 -5.58
C GLU A 250 -11.29 5.65 -5.97
N ASP A 251 -12.32 6.48 -5.90
CA ASP A 251 -12.22 7.92 -6.18
C ASP A 251 -11.28 8.62 -5.20
N ILE A 252 -11.36 8.26 -3.92
CA ILE A 252 -10.44 8.72 -2.88
C ILE A 252 -9.00 8.32 -3.22
N LEU A 253 -8.74 7.04 -3.53
CA LEU A 253 -7.39 6.58 -3.87
C LEU A 253 -6.85 7.22 -5.15
N LYS A 254 -7.67 7.35 -6.20
CA LYS A 254 -7.29 8.04 -7.45
C LYS A 254 -6.77 9.45 -7.18
N LYS A 255 -7.41 10.15 -6.23
CA LYS A 255 -7.13 11.56 -5.95
C LYS A 255 -6.02 11.77 -4.92
N PHE A 256 -5.93 10.92 -3.89
CA PHE A 256 -5.08 11.17 -2.71
C PHE A 256 -4.00 10.13 -2.46
N ASN A 257 -3.81 9.12 -3.33
CA ASN A 257 -2.70 8.18 -3.20
C ASN A 257 -1.38 8.92 -2.94
N HIS A 258 -0.61 8.44 -1.96
CA HIS A 258 0.69 8.98 -1.56
C HIS A 258 0.74 10.44 -1.06
N GLN A 259 -0.37 11.18 -1.04
CA GLN A 259 -0.38 12.59 -0.60
C GLN A 259 -0.53 12.75 0.92
N THR A 260 -1.09 11.75 1.59
CA THR A 260 -1.23 11.70 3.04
C THR A 260 -1.41 10.26 3.49
N ILE A 261 -1.33 10.01 4.80
CA ILE A 261 -1.67 8.72 5.38
C ILE A 261 -3.19 8.63 5.51
N MET A 262 -3.79 7.53 5.07
CA MET A 262 -5.23 7.30 5.11
C MET A 262 -5.58 6.25 6.16
N ASN A 263 -6.30 6.69 7.20
CA ASN A 263 -6.95 5.84 8.19
C ASN A 263 -8.29 5.37 7.63
N ILE A 264 -8.36 4.12 7.19
CA ILE A 264 -9.56 3.59 6.53
C ILE A 264 -10.45 2.92 7.58
N HIS A 265 -11.52 3.59 8.00
CA HIS A 265 -12.50 3.01 8.91
C HIS A 265 -13.47 2.11 8.13
N ILE A 266 -13.26 0.80 8.19
CA ILE A 266 -14.18 -0.18 7.59
C ILE A 266 -15.34 -0.41 8.55
N LYS A 267 -16.57 -0.16 8.08
CA LYS A 267 -17.78 -0.34 8.87
C LYS A 267 -18.40 -1.72 8.66
N THR A 268 -18.75 -2.40 9.75
CA THR A 268 -19.33 -3.74 9.73
C THR A 268 -20.85 -3.71 9.66
N LYS A 269 -21.44 -4.59 8.83
CA LYS A 269 -22.90 -4.78 8.75
C LYS A 269 -23.43 -5.39 10.05
N PHE A 270 -24.70 -5.11 10.35
CA PHE A 270 -25.42 -5.70 11.50
C PHE A 270 -26.68 -6.42 10.99
N THR A 271 -27.08 -7.51 11.66
CA THR A 271 -28.17 -8.39 11.18
C THR A 271 -29.57 -8.01 11.68
N ASP A 272 -29.69 -7.13 12.68
CA ASP A 272 -30.99 -6.66 13.16
C ASP A 272 -31.12 -5.12 13.20
N ASN A 273 -32.37 -4.63 13.19
CA ASN A 273 -32.69 -3.20 13.21
C ASN A 273 -32.31 -2.49 14.53
N LYS A 274 -31.66 -3.19 15.48
CA LYS A 274 -31.20 -2.67 16.77
C LYS A 274 -29.67 -2.68 16.91
N GLY A 275 -28.93 -3.08 15.89
CA GLY A 275 -27.46 -2.97 15.85
C GLY A 275 -26.74 -3.89 16.84
N ALA A 276 -27.39 -4.96 17.30
CA ALA A 276 -26.83 -5.81 18.36
C ALA A 276 -25.98 -6.96 17.83
N ASP A 277 -26.27 -7.46 16.62
CA ASP A 277 -25.60 -8.63 16.06
C ASP A 277 -24.74 -8.26 14.84
N ILE A 278 -23.44 -8.12 15.09
CA ILE A 278 -22.41 -7.84 14.07
C ILE A 278 -22.28 -9.02 13.10
N VAL A 279 -22.21 -8.77 11.79
CA VAL A 279 -21.87 -9.81 10.81
C VAL A 279 -20.41 -10.22 10.99
N PHE A 280 -20.18 -11.46 11.40
CA PHE A 280 -18.86 -11.99 11.74
C PHE A 280 -18.58 -13.34 11.06
N PRO A 281 -17.44 -13.53 10.37
CA PRO A 281 -16.42 -12.52 10.06
C PRO A 281 -16.91 -11.48 9.02
N TYR A 282 -16.17 -10.38 8.84
CA TYR A 282 -16.47 -9.39 7.80
C TYR A 282 -16.48 -10.04 6.41
N ASP A 283 -17.37 -9.58 5.51
CA ASP A 283 -17.56 -10.13 4.17
C ASP A 283 -16.25 -10.15 3.37
N LYS A 284 -15.88 -11.33 2.85
CA LYS A 284 -14.59 -11.52 2.19
C LYS A 284 -14.51 -10.84 0.83
N ASN A 285 -15.61 -10.69 0.11
CA ASN A 285 -15.63 -10.05 -1.21
C ASN A 285 -15.47 -8.53 -1.03
N ASP A 286 -16.22 -7.95 -0.10
CA ASP A 286 -16.10 -6.53 0.26
C ASP A 286 -14.65 -6.23 0.70
N PHE A 287 -14.08 -7.05 1.58
CA PHE A 287 -12.69 -6.87 2.04
C PHE A 287 -11.66 -7.06 0.93
N ALA A 288 -11.84 -8.05 0.06
CA ALA A 288 -10.95 -8.27 -1.09
C ALA A 288 -10.97 -7.06 -2.03
N GLY A 289 -12.14 -6.45 -2.29
CA GLY A 289 -12.25 -5.23 -3.09
C GLY A 289 -11.46 -4.05 -2.51
N ILE A 290 -11.46 -3.88 -1.18
CA ILE A 290 -10.64 -2.88 -0.50
C ILE A 290 -9.15 -3.15 -0.70
N VAL A 291 -8.70 -4.39 -0.46
CA VAL A 291 -7.29 -4.79 -0.63
C VAL A 291 -6.84 -4.62 -2.08
N ASP A 292 -7.68 -5.02 -3.03
CA ASP A 292 -7.43 -4.84 -4.46
C ASP A 292 -7.28 -3.37 -4.83
N LEU A 293 -8.08 -2.48 -4.26
CA LEU A 293 -7.92 -1.05 -4.52
C LEU A 293 -6.62 -0.51 -3.89
N ILE A 294 -6.30 -0.87 -2.65
CA ILE A 294 -5.04 -0.46 -1.99
C ILE A 294 -3.83 -0.90 -2.81
N GLU A 295 -3.80 -2.16 -3.25
CA GLU A 295 -2.71 -2.67 -4.08
C GLU A 295 -2.70 -2.06 -5.50
N LYS A 296 -3.83 -1.52 -5.99
CA LYS A 296 -3.94 -0.99 -7.36
C LYS A 296 -3.29 0.38 -7.44
N TYR A 297 -3.42 1.14 -6.36
CA TYR A 297 -2.87 2.48 -6.22
C TYR A 297 -1.55 2.51 -5.42
N ASP A 298 -0.96 1.34 -5.14
CA ASP A 298 0.31 1.19 -4.41
C ASP A 298 0.32 1.90 -3.04
N CYS A 299 -0.81 1.86 -2.34
CA CYS A 299 -1.01 2.65 -1.12
C CYS A 299 -0.70 1.89 0.17
N ALA A 300 -0.12 0.68 0.12
CA ALA A 300 0.02 -0.19 1.29
C ALA A 300 0.79 0.45 2.47
N ASP A 301 1.80 1.27 2.17
CA ASP A 301 2.58 2.00 3.18
C ASP A 301 1.95 3.34 3.59
N TYR A 302 0.87 3.75 2.92
CA TYR A 302 0.15 5.02 3.13
C TYR A 302 -1.25 4.81 3.72
N VAL A 303 -1.63 3.58 4.03
CA VAL A 303 -2.93 3.26 4.62
C VAL A 303 -2.75 2.43 5.87
N TYR A 304 -3.74 2.48 6.76
CA TYR A 304 -3.95 1.43 7.72
C TYR A 304 -5.45 1.15 7.85
N ILE A 305 -5.76 -0.13 8.07
CA ILE A 305 -7.13 -0.61 8.19
C ILE A 305 -7.57 -0.44 9.62
N ALA A 306 -8.65 0.29 9.85
CA ALA A 306 -9.26 0.44 11.16
C ALA A 306 -10.67 -0.13 11.18
N GLY A 307 -11.02 -0.76 12.29
CA GLY A 307 -12.32 -1.42 12.44
C GLY A 307 -12.43 -2.25 13.70
N ASP A 308 -13.61 -2.85 13.86
CA ASP A 308 -13.94 -3.74 14.98
C ASP A 308 -13.28 -5.12 14.84
N GLU A 309 -13.64 -6.03 15.76
CA GLU A 309 -13.11 -7.39 15.77
C GLU A 309 -13.39 -8.18 14.48
N ALA A 310 -14.52 -7.96 13.82
CA ALA A 310 -14.88 -8.65 12.57
C ALA A 310 -13.94 -8.25 11.44
N VAL A 311 -13.64 -6.95 11.33
CA VAL A 311 -12.69 -6.41 10.36
C VAL A 311 -11.29 -6.91 10.67
N MET A 312 -10.85 -6.85 11.94
CA MET A 312 -9.51 -7.26 12.34
C MET A 312 -9.25 -8.75 12.07
N GLU A 313 -10.22 -9.61 12.37
CA GLU A 313 -10.09 -11.04 12.10
C GLU A 313 -9.96 -11.35 10.60
N THR A 314 -10.75 -10.66 9.76
CA THR A 314 -10.65 -10.80 8.30
C THR A 314 -9.32 -10.23 7.79
N ALA A 315 -8.90 -9.06 8.27
CA ALA A 315 -7.67 -8.39 7.86
C ALA A 315 -6.42 -9.24 8.12
N VAL A 316 -6.30 -9.87 9.29
CA VAL A 316 -5.17 -10.76 9.61
C VAL A 316 -5.09 -11.97 8.67
N LYS A 317 -6.23 -12.48 8.19
CA LYS A 317 -6.28 -13.63 7.29
C LYS A 317 -6.02 -13.25 5.83
N VAL A 318 -6.60 -12.15 5.37
CA VAL A 318 -6.62 -11.77 3.94
C VAL A 318 -5.44 -10.89 3.57
N ALA A 319 -5.07 -9.93 4.42
CA ALA A 319 -4.00 -8.96 4.15
C ALA A 319 -3.13 -8.74 5.40
N PRO A 320 -2.41 -9.77 5.89
CA PRO A 320 -1.60 -9.68 7.11
C PRO A 320 -0.49 -8.62 7.05
N TYR A 321 -0.07 -8.23 5.83
CA TYR A 321 0.95 -7.22 5.60
C TYR A 321 0.45 -5.77 5.73
N LEU A 322 -0.88 -5.53 5.67
CA LEU A 322 -1.43 -4.20 5.87
C LEU A 322 -1.46 -3.87 7.36
N LYS A 323 -1.12 -2.63 7.69
CA LYS A 323 -1.22 -2.12 9.05
C LYS A 323 -2.66 -2.11 9.52
N ARG A 324 -2.84 -2.38 10.81
CA ARG A 324 -4.15 -2.51 11.45
C ARG A 324 -4.26 -1.61 12.67
N CYS A 325 -5.46 -1.06 12.86
CA CYS A 325 -5.87 -0.23 13.98
C CYS A 325 -7.18 -0.78 14.55
N CYS A 326 -7.13 -1.52 15.66
CA CYS A 326 -8.36 -1.97 16.30
C CYS A 326 -9.04 -0.78 17.01
N LEU A 327 -10.35 -0.66 16.85
CA LEU A 327 -11.17 0.37 17.49
C LEU A 327 -12.43 -0.23 18.11
N GLU A 328 -12.96 0.42 19.13
CA GLU A 328 -14.24 0.07 19.76
C GLU A 328 -14.93 1.33 20.27
N GLY A 329 -16.24 1.44 20.03
CA GLY A 329 -17.05 2.62 20.39
C GLY A 329 -17.75 2.51 21.75
N GLN A 330 -17.57 1.39 22.45
CA GLN A 330 -18.22 1.08 23.71
C GLN A 330 -17.20 0.96 24.85
N MET A 331 -17.70 0.81 26.09
CA MET A 331 -16.85 0.57 27.26
C MET A 331 -16.20 -0.82 27.21
N ASP A 332 -15.12 -0.94 26.45
CA ASP A 332 -14.38 -2.19 26.26
C ASP A 332 -12.93 -2.07 26.75
N TYR A 333 -12.71 -2.50 27.99
CA TYR A 333 -11.37 -2.57 28.58
C TYR A 333 -10.47 -3.66 27.96
N THR A 334 -11.00 -4.49 27.05
CA THR A 334 -10.25 -5.52 26.33
C THR A 334 -9.66 -5.02 25.01
N LEU A 335 -9.89 -3.77 24.61
CA LEU A 335 -9.43 -3.22 23.34
C LEU A 335 -7.92 -3.42 23.10
N VAL A 336 -7.08 -3.22 24.13
CA VAL A 336 -5.63 -3.42 24.00
C VAL A 336 -5.29 -4.91 23.81
N ASP A 337 -6.01 -5.81 24.46
CA ASP A 337 -5.84 -7.26 24.26
C ASP A 337 -6.26 -7.70 22.86
N LYS A 338 -7.36 -7.14 22.33
CA LYS A 338 -7.76 -7.33 20.93
C LYS A 338 -6.68 -6.82 19.98
N ALA A 339 -6.15 -5.62 20.20
CA ALA A 339 -5.07 -5.06 19.39
C ALA A 339 -3.84 -5.98 19.36
N ILE A 340 -3.44 -6.57 20.50
CA ILE A 340 -2.37 -7.57 20.59
C ILE A 340 -2.74 -8.85 19.83
N LYS A 341 -3.93 -9.42 20.08
CA LYS A 341 -4.45 -10.64 19.44
C LYS A 341 -4.40 -10.54 17.92
N TYR A 342 -4.79 -9.39 17.37
CA TYR A 342 -4.84 -9.13 15.92
C TYR A 342 -3.59 -8.46 15.35
N ARG A 343 -2.50 -8.40 16.13
CA ARG A 343 -1.20 -7.85 15.71
C ARG A 343 -1.35 -6.46 15.09
N CYS A 344 -2.09 -5.60 15.77
CA CYS A 344 -2.28 -4.23 15.36
C CYS A 344 -1.06 -3.40 15.75
N GLU A 345 -0.62 -2.51 14.87
CA GLU A 345 0.44 -1.53 15.17
C GLU A 345 -0.14 -0.27 15.79
N LYS A 346 -1.45 -0.04 15.61
CA LYS A 346 -2.20 1.05 16.18
C LYS A 346 -3.44 0.52 16.90
N LEU A 347 -4.01 1.32 17.77
CA LEU A 347 -5.39 1.17 18.24
C LEU A 347 -6.01 2.56 18.34
N GLN A 348 -7.34 2.64 18.36
CA GLN A 348 -8.03 3.90 18.56
C GLN A 348 -8.97 3.83 19.76
N PHE A 349 -8.64 4.63 20.76
CA PHE A 349 -9.51 4.85 21.90
C PHE A 349 -10.68 5.76 21.52
N PHE A 350 -11.81 5.55 22.20
CA PHE A 350 -12.96 6.42 22.15
C PHE A 350 -13.16 7.08 23.52
N LYS A 351 -13.32 8.41 23.57
CA LYS A 351 -13.63 9.09 24.84
C LYS A 351 -15.08 8.82 25.27
N PRO A 352 -15.37 8.42 26.53
CA PRO A 352 -14.49 8.40 27.70
C PRO A 352 -13.91 7.01 28.06
N TYR A 353 -13.99 6.05 27.15
CA TYR A 353 -13.77 4.62 27.43
C TYR A 353 -12.30 4.19 27.34
N PHE A 354 -11.40 4.90 28.03
CA PHE A 354 -10.00 4.52 28.17
C PHE A 354 -9.37 5.09 29.45
N ASN A 355 -8.25 4.51 29.87
CA ASN A 355 -7.49 4.97 31.04
C ASN A 355 -5.97 4.83 30.82
N ASP A 356 -5.18 5.32 31.77
CA ASP A 356 -3.72 5.34 31.64
C ASP A 356 -3.09 3.93 31.68
N GLU A 357 -3.76 2.96 32.31
CA GLU A 357 -3.31 1.55 32.29
C GLU A 357 -3.39 0.96 30.88
N MET A 358 -4.45 1.27 30.14
CA MET A 358 -4.61 0.84 28.74
C MET A 358 -3.54 1.47 27.85
N ILE A 359 -3.27 2.77 28.00
CA ILE A 359 -2.19 3.45 27.25
C ILE A 359 -0.85 2.79 27.56
N LYS A 360 -0.52 2.60 28.84
CA LYS A 360 0.72 1.95 29.28
C LYS A 360 0.87 0.55 28.69
N LYS A 361 -0.19 -0.26 28.74
CA LYS A 361 -0.21 -1.61 28.19
C LYS A 361 0.01 -1.61 26.68
N ALA A 362 -0.61 -0.68 25.94
CA ALA A 362 -0.42 -0.54 24.50
C ALA A 362 1.03 -0.20 24.17
N LYS A 363 1.63 0.77 24.87
CA LYS A 363 3.05 1.16 24.69
C LYS A 363 4.02 0.01 24.97
N GLN A 364 3.78 -0.77 26.03
CA GLN A 364 4.59 -1.94 26.36
C GLN A 364 4.59 -3.01 25.26
N ASN A 365 3.55 -3.02 24.41
CA ASN A 365 3.42 -3.92 23.27
C ASN A 365 3.75 -3.25 21.93
N ASN A 366 4.39 -2.08 21.94
CA ASN A 366 4.72 -1.28 20.76
C ASN A 366 3.51 -0.87 19.90
N ILE A 367 2.34 -0.71 20.52
CA ILE A 367 1.12 -0.29 19.85
C ILE A 367 0.94 1.23 20.02
N ARG A 368 0.73 1.92 18.91
CA ARG A 368 0.43 3.35 18.87
C ARG A 368 -1.01 3.60 19.30
N CYS A 369 -1.22 4.64 20.09
CA CYS A 369 -2.50 5.02 20.64
C CYS A 369 -3.07 6.22 19.88
N ASN A 370 -4.13 6.01 19.12
CA ASN A 370 -4.95 7.08 18.56
C ASN A 370 -6.09 7.41 19.55
N ILE A 371 -6.58 8.65 19.53
CA ILE A 371 -7.78 9.05 20.28
C ILE A 371 -8.81 9.69 19.36
N PHE A 372 -10.03 9.16 19.40
CA PHE A 372 -11.23 9.80 18.86
C PHE A 372 -12.07 10.34 20.03
N TRP A 373 -12.23 11.66 20.18
CA TRP A 373 -11.61 12.76 19.43
C TRP A 373 -11.35 13.94 20.36
N SER A 374 -10.62 14.94 19.87
CA SER A 374 -10.51 16.23 20.54
C SER A 374 -10.48 17.37 19.52
N ASP A 375 -11.40 18.33 19.69
CA ASP A 375 -11.46 19.57 18.91
C ASP A 375 -10.93 20.78 19.69
N ASP A 376 -10.54 20.57 20.96
CA ASP A 376 -9.96 21.57 21.84
C ASP A 376 -8.44 21.39 21.92
N PRO A 377 -7.63 22.39 21.57
CA PRO A 377 -6.17 22.25 21.57
C PRO A 377 -5.56 21.91 22.93
N LYS A 378 -6.16 22.38 24.03
CA LYS A 378 -5.64 22.13 25.37
C LYS A 378 -5.87 20.67 25.73
N GLU A 379 -7.08 20.16 25.50
CA GLU A 379 -7.37 18.73 25.69
C GLU A 379 -6.51 17.84 24.78
N ALA A 380 -6.35 18.23 23.51
CA ALA A 380 -5.49 17.50 22.58
C ALA A 380 -4.04 17.44 23.10
N SER A 381 -3.50 18.56 23.62
CA SER A 381 -2.18 18.58 24.25
C SER A 381 -2.12 17.67 25.48
N GLU A 382 -3.13 17.71 26.35
CA GLU A 382 -3.20 16.84 27.54
C GLU A 382 -3.23 15.35 27.16
N PHE A 383 -3.88 14.98 26.05
CA PHE A 383 -3.84 13.61 25.54
C PHE A 383 -2.44 13.22 25.02
N LEU A 384 -1.76 14.11 24.31
CA LEU A 384 -0.39 13.86 23.86
C LEU A 384 0.57 13.68 25.05
N ASP A 385 0.45 14.52 26.09
CA ASP A 385 1.22 14.41 27.33
C ASP A 385 0.98 13.09 28.07
N ARG A 386 -0.24 12.54 27.97
CA ARG A 386 -0.61 11.23 28.52
C ARG A 386 -0.10 10.05 27.67
N GLY A 387 0.52 10.31 26.52
CA GLY A 387 1.12 9.30 25.65
C GLY A 387 0.26 8.86 24.47
N ILE A 388 -0.80 9.59 24.13
CA ILE A 388 -1.48 9.43 22.83
C ILE A 388 -0.51 9.83 21.70
N ASP A 389 -0.47 9.05 20.62
CA ASP A 389 0.37 9.29 19.45
C ASP A 389 -0.36 10.10 18.37
N THR A 390 -1.67 9.88 18.19
CA THR A 390 -2.47 10.54 17.15
C THR A 390 -3.77 11.11 17.69
N ILE A 391 -4.04 12.38 17.42
CA ILE A 391 -5.31 13.05 17.73
C ILE A 391 -6.20 13.06 16.50
N LEU A 392 -7.38 12.42 16.56
CA LEU A 392 -8.43 12.65 15.59
C LEU A 392 -9.21 13.91 15.97
N THR A 393 -9.47 14.78 14.99
CA THR A 393 -10.17 16.06 15.19
C THR A 393 -11.05 16.39 13.99
N ASN A 394 -12.23 16.94 14.24
CA ASN A 394 -13.06 17.60 13.24
C ASN A 394 -12.51 18.99 12.92
N ASN A 395 -11.97 19.68 13.92
CA ASN A 395 -11.43 21.04 13.81
C ASN A 395 -9.91 21.05 13.57
N LEU A 396 -9.52 20.49 12.42
CA LEU A 396 -8.13 20.39 12.00
C LEU A 396 -7.38 21.73 12.09
N TYR A 397 -8.00 22.82 11.64
CA TYR A 397 -7.38 24.14 11.67
C TYR A 397 -6.96 24.55 13.09
N LEU A 398 -7.89 24.45 14.05
CA LEU A 398 -7.64 24.91 15.41
C LEU A 398 -6.60 24.05 16.13
N VAL A 399 -6.76 22.73 16.06
CA VAL A 399 -5.89 21.77 16.76
C VAL A 399 -4.49 21.76 16.16
N GLN A 400 -4.36 21.61 14.84
CA GLN A 400 -3.05 21.54 14.19
C GLN A 400 -2.27 22.85 14.32
N LYS A 401 -2.94 23.99 14.15
CA LYS A 401 -2.28 25.29 14.31
C LYS A 401 -1.75 25.48 15.73
N SER A 402 -2.47 25.02 16.75
CA SER A 402 -2.01 25.19 18.13
C SER A 402 -0.88 24.23 18.52
N LEU A 403 -0.89 23.00 18.00
CA LEU A 403 0.06 21.96 18.38
C LEU A 403 1.34 21.95 17.54
N LYS A 404 1.31 22.57 16.35
CA LYS A 404 2.46 22.64 15.43
C LYS A 404 2.99 24.07 15.18
N ALA A 405 2.46 25.08 15.89
CA ALA A 405 2.93 26.47 15.77
C ALA A 405 4.31 26.70 16.37
#